data_AF-A0A8X7B9W6-F1
#
_entry.id   AF-A0A8X7B9W6-F1
#
_cell.length_a   1.000
_cell.length_b   1.000
_cell.length_c   1.000
_cell.angle_alpha   90.00
_cell.angle_beta   90.00
_cell.angle_gamma   90.00
#
_symmetry.space_group_name_H-M   'P 1'
#
loop_
_entity.id
_entity.type
_entity.pdbx_description
1 polymer ?
#
loop_
_entity_poly.entity_id
_entity_poly.type
_entity_poly.pdbx_seq_one_letter_code
_entity_poly.pdbx_strand_id
1 'polypeptide(L)'
;MYFGLYGASAKIKDLNPLKYNPFIKATAKNASVLLSSLPPTTDAALEHLKRVHLQIQIWLGNDVDIDNWGWKHFNNMLIPITMNRLPDHLLQILFCNCKKGCLGWSKEIVSCSLPTVQRKEWFRLLLK
;
A
#
# COMPACT_ATOMS: atom_id res chain seq x y z
N MET A 1 -3.84 13.94 13.70
CA MET A 1 -2.51 13.35 13.96
C MET A 1 -1.99 12.55 12.75
N TYR A 2 -2.69 11.50 12.30
CA TYR A 2 -2.22 10.62 11.20
C TYR A 2 -1.93 11.32 9.86
N PHE A 3 -2.86 12.13 9.35
CA PHE A 3 -2.67 12.88 8.10
C PHE A 3 -1.50 13.88 8.15
N GLY A 4 -1.18 14.41 9.34
CA GLY A 4 -0.09 15.36 9.55
C GLY A 4 1.30 14.77 9.33
N LEU A 5 1.48 13.45 9.54
CA LEU A 5 2.75 12.77 9.26
C LEU A 5 3.15 12.86 7.78
N TYR A 6 2.17 12.99 6.88
CA TYR A 6 2.38 13.07 5.44
C TYR A 6 2.25 14.51 4.91
N GLY A 7 2.36 15.52 5.79
CA GLY A 7 2.32 16.93 5.39
C GLY A 7 0.94 17.40 4.89
N ALA A 8 -0.14 16.70 5.25
CA ALA A 8 -1.48 17.08 4.83
C ALA A 8 -1.96 18.37 5.52
N SER A 9 -2.60 19.25 4.76
CA SER A 9 -3.36 20.36 5.35
C SER A 9 -4.59 19.85 6.10
N ALA A 10 -5.07 20.60 7.09
CA ALA A 10 -6.25 20.25 7.88
C ALA A 10 -7.55 20.03 7.07
N LYS A 11 -7.58 20.45 5.81
CA LYS A 11 -8.74 20.29 4.91
C LYS A 11 -8.81 18.91 4.25
N ILE A 12 -7.70 18.17 4.23
CA ILE A 12 -7.61 16.87 3.56
C ILE A 12 -8.15 15.79 4.50
N LYS A 13 -9.17 15.07 4.04
CA LYS A 13 -9.82 13.98 4.78
C LYS A 13 -9.54 12.59 4.21
N ASP A 14 -8.89 12.52 3.05
CA ASP A 14 -8.55 11.27 2.37
C ASP A 14 -7.04 11.22 2.10
N LEU A 15 -6.47 10.02 2.23
CA LEU A 15 -5.06 9.74 2.05
C LEU A 15 -4.73 9.51 0.56
N ASN A 16 -5.73 9.14 -0.25
CA ASN A 16 -5.52 8.84 -1.67
C ASN A 16 -4.93 10.02 -2.47
N PRO A 17 -5.41 11.28 -2.34
CA PRO A 17 -4.83 12.40 -3.07
C PRO A 17 -3.37 12.69 -2.67
N LEU A 18 -3.01 12.45 -1.41
CA LEU A 18 -1.64 12.61 -0.90
C LEU A 18 -0.69 11.56 -1.47
N LYS A 19 -1.21 10.37 -1.81
CA LYS A 19 -0.45 9.30 -2.46
C LYS A 19 -0.36 9.48 -3.98
N TYR A 20 -1.50 9.71 -4.61
CA TYR A 20 -1.62 9.69 -6.07
C TYR A 20 -0.95 10.91 -6.72
N ASN A 21 -1.18 12.12 -6.20
CA ASN A 21 -0.69 13.34 -6.85
C ASN A 21 0.84 13.42 -6.90
N PRO A 22 1.60 13.14 -5.83
CA PRO A 22 3.06 13.12 -5.91
C PRO A 22 3.58 12.03 -6.84
N PHE A 23 2.94 10.86 -6.84
CA PHE A 23 3.31 9.74 -7.70
C PHE A 23 3.15 10.10 -9.18
N ILE A 24 2.01 10.66 -9.58
CA ILE A 24 1.76 11.10 -10.97
C ILE A 24 2.72 12.22 -11.36
N LYS A 25 2.95 13.21 -10.48
CA LYS A 25 3.88 14.31 -10.76
C LYS A 25 5.32 13.82 -10.98
N ALA A 26 5.76 12.84 -10.20
CA ALA A 26 7.10 12.28 -10.31
C ALA A 26 7.24 11.39 -11.56
N THR A 27 6.26 10.54 -11.83
CA THR A 27 6.25 9.67 -13.03
C THR A 27 6.19 10.50 -14.32
N ALA A 28 5.38 11.56 -14.36
CA ALA A 28 5.33 12.49 -15.50
C ALA A 28 6.68 13.18 -15.77
N LYS A 29 7.52 13.34 -14.74
CA LYS A 29 8.87 13.91 -14.84
C LYS A 29 9.97 12.87 -15.02
N ASN A 30 9.63 11.58 -15.20
CA ASN A 30 10.56 10.46 -15.17
C ASN A 30 11.47 10.44 -13.92
N ALA A 31 11.00 11.03 -12.82
CA ALA A 31 11.73 11.09 -11.57
C ALA A 31 11.47 9.82 -10.75
N SER A 32 12.50 9.36 -10.03
CA SER A 32 12.35 8.25 -9.08
C SER A 32 11.41 8.65 -7.94
N VAL A 33 10.37 7.85 -7.68
CA VAL A 33 9.52 8.01 -6.51
C VAL A 33 10.11 7.21 -5.36
N LEU A 34 10.41 7.88 -4.25
CA LEU A 34 10.68 7.21 -2.98
C LEU A 34 9.36 6.64 -2.45
N LEU A 35 9.21 5.32 -2.47
CA LEU A 35 7.95 4.68 -2.08
C LEU A 35 7.68 4.81 -0.59
N SER A 36 8.72 4.85 0.24
CA SER A 36 8.59 5.01 1.69
C SER A 36 8.08 6.38 2.12
N SER A 37 8.13 7.39 1.24
CA SER A 37 7.54 8.70 1.52
C SER A 37 6.07 8.80 1.11
N LEU A 38 5.54 7.80 0.39
CA LEU A 38 4.12 7.76 0.08
C LEU A 38 3.32 7.37 1.33
N PRO A 39 2.16 8.02 1.56
CA PRO A 39 1.25 7.52 2.55
C PRO A 39 0.79 6.10 2.18
N PRO A 40 0.45 5.27 3.19
CA PRO A 40 -0.25 4.02 2.96
C PRO A 40 -1.61 4.32 2.28
N THR A 41 -2.27 3.29 1.82
CA THR A 41 -3.67 3.38 1.38
C THR A 41 -4.59 3.59 2.60
N THR A 42 -5.77 4.15 2.36
CA THR A 42 -6.75 4.43 3.41
C THR A 42 -7.10 3.17 4.22
N ASP A 43 -7.34 2.01 3.60
CA ASP A 43 -7.62 0.80 4.39
C ASP A 43 -6.38 0.22 5.09
N ALA A 44 -5.15 0.44 4.59
CA ALA A 44 -3.94 0.05 5.35
C ALA A 44 -3.80 0.89 6.61
N ALA A 45 -4.09 2.20 6.49
CA ALA A 45 -4.13 3.11 7.62
C ALA A 45 -5.21 2.67 8.63
N LEU A 46 -6.40 2.32 8.16
CA LEU A 46 -7.50 1.87 9.01
C LEU A 46 -7.16 0.56 9.75
N GLU A 47 -6.62 -0.44 9.06
CA GLU A 47 -6.18 -1.68 9.69
C GLU A 47 -5.02 -1.44 10.67
N HIS A 48 -4.10 -0.52 10.37
CA HIS A 48 -3.06 -0.13 11.32
C HIS A 48 -3.63 0.54 12.58
N LEU A 49 -4.60 1.44 12.43
CA LEU A 49 -5.28 2.07 13.56
C LEU A 49 -6.01 1.06 14.43
N LYS A 50 -6.68 0.07 13.85
CA LYS A 50 -7.31 -1.04 14.61
C LYS A 50 -6.28 -1.79 15.46
N ARG A 51 -5.12 -2.12 14.89
CA ARG A 51 -4.05 -2.82 15.63
C ARG A 51 -3.48 -1.97 16.76
N VAL A 52 -3.22 -0.68 16.52
CA VAL A 52 -2.75 0.24 17.57
C VAL A 52 -3.78 0.35 18.68
N HIS A 53 -5.07 0.47 18.33
CA HIS A 53 -6.15 0.50 19.30
C HIS A 53 -6.17 -0.78 20.14
N LEU A 54 -6.16 -1.95 19.51
CA LEU A 54 -6.13 -3.25 20.21
C LEU A 54 -4.93 -3.34 21.16
N GLN A 55 -3.74 -2.93 20.71
CA GLN A 55 -2.53 -2.96 21.54
C GLN A 55 -2.67 -2.11 22.80
N ILE A 56 -3.27 -0.92 22.66
CA ILE A 56 -3.54 -0.02 23.80
C ILE A 56 -4.56 -0.66 24.74
N GLN A 57 -5.63 -1.26 24.23
CA GLN A 57 -6.63 -1.91 25.07
C GLN A 57 -6.05 -3.10 25.87
N ILE A 58 -5.19 -3.90 25.25
CA ILE A 58 -4.46 -4.99 25.92
C ILE A 58 -3.60 -4.43 27.05
N TRP A 59 -2.88 -3.32 26.83
CA TRP A 59 -2.09 -2.68 27.88
C TRP A 59 -2.94 -2.13 29.04
N LEU A 60 -4.18 -1.77 28.77
CA LEU A 60 -5.13 -1.33 29.80
C LEU A 60 -5.79 -2.52 30.53
N GLY A 61 -5.56 -3.76 30.10
CA GLY A 61 -6.16 -4.96 30.69
C GLY A 61 -7.63 -5.15 30.31
N ASN A 62 -8.10 -4.49 29.26
CA ASN A 62 -9.47 -4.66 28.77
C ASN A 62 -9.56 -5.93 27.93
N ASP A 63 -10.67 -6.67 28.08
CA ASP A 63 -11.00 -7.78 27.21
C ASP A 63 -11.61 -7.24 25.92
N VAL A 64 -10.96 -7.51 24.79
CA VAL A 64 -11.35 -6.99 23.49
C VAL A 64 -11.31 -8.12 22.48
N ASP A 65 -12.41 -8.27 21.75
CA ASP A 65 -12.55 -9.30 20.72
C ASP A 65 -11.59 -9.06 19.54
N ILE A 66 -10.50 -9.83 19.52
CA ILE A 66 -9.39 -9.70 18.57
C ILE A 66 -9.85 -9.85 17.11
N ASP A 67 -10.88 -10.67 16.85
CA ASP A 67 -11.37 -10.94 15.48
C ASP A 67 -12.00 -9.70 14.83
N ASN A 68 -12.45 -8.73 15.64
CA ASN A 68 -13.02 -7.48 15.15
C ASN A 68 -11.99 -6.35 14.94
N TRP A 69 -10.72 -6.54 15.36
CA TRP A 69 -9.71 -5.47 15.38
C TRP A 69 -8.47 -5.74 14.50
N GLY A 70 -8.71 -6.21 13.28
CA GLY A 70 -7.66 -6.32 12.26
C GLY A 70 -6.77 -7.55 12.41
N TRP A 71 -7.26 -8.56 13.13
CA TRP A 71 -6.66 -9.89 13.27
C TRP A 71 -7.71 -10.95 12.96
N LYS A 72 -7.26 -12.13 12.56
CA LYS A 72 -8.11 -13.31 12.37
C LYS A 72 -7.41 -14.56 12.85
N HIS A 73 -8.19 -15.52 13.34
CA HIS A 73 -7.68 -16.85 13.64
C HIS A 73 -7.43 -17.66 12.36
N PHE A 74 -6.24 -18.25 12.28
CA PHE A 74 -5.86 -19.20 11.22
C PHE A 74 -4.94 -20.26 11.81
N ASN A 75 -5.36 -21.53 11.80
CA ASN A 75 -4.60 -22.68 12.35
C ASN A 75 -4.08 -22.43 13.78
N ASN A 76 -4.96 -22.02 14.70
CA ASN A 76 -4.62 -21.66 16.10
C ASN A 76 -3.62 -20.49 16.24
N MET A 77 -3.34 -19.76 15.16
CA MET A 77 -2.50 -18.57 15.16
C MET A 77 -3.33 -17.34 14.87
N LEU A 78 -3.01 -16.22 15.52
CA LEU A 78 -3.54 -14.92 15.16
C LEU A 78 -2.69 -14.33 14.03
N ILE A 79 -3.31 -14.12 12.88
CA ILE A 79 -2.67 -13.48 11.74
C ILE A 79 -3.32 -12.13 11.46
N PRO A 80 -2.53 -11.09 11.13
CA PRO A 80 -3.10 -9.78 10.86
C PRO A 80 -3.93 -9.84 9.58
N ILE A 81 -5.06 -9.13 9.58
CA ILE A 81 -5.82 -8.88 8.36
C ILE A 81 -4.99 -7.90 7.54
N THR A 82 -4.45 -8.41 6.44
CA THR A 82 -3.79 -7.60 5.43
C THR A 82 -4.82 -7.05 4.46
N MET A 83 -4.50 -5.94 3.81
CA MET A 83 -5.38 -5.36 2.80
C MET A 83 -5.72 -6.36 1.69
N ASN A 84 -6.82 -6.08 0.98
CA ASN A 84 -7.10 -6.77 -0.27
C ASN A 84 -5.86 -6.72 -1.16
N ARG A 85 -5.31 -7.91 -1.40
CA ARG A 85 -4.20 -8.11 -2.31
C ARG A 85 -4.62 -7.50 -3.66
N LEU A 86 -3.72 -6.71 -4.25
CA LEU A 86 -3.96 -6.16 -5.57
C LEU A 86 -4.34 -7.31 -6.52
N PRO A 87 -5.42 -7.20 -7.32
CA PRO A 87 -5.83 -8.25 -8.25
C PRO A 87 -4.65 -8.80 -9.06
N ASP A 88 -4.62 -10.12 -9.25
CA ASP A 88 -3.45 -10.79 -9.86
C ASP A 88 -3.08 -10.23 -11.23
N HIS A 89 -4.08 -9.79 -12.03
CA HIS A 89 -3.82 -9.15 -13.31
C HIS A 89 -3.07 -7.82 -13.17
N LEU A 90 -3.36 -7.01 -12.14
CA LEU A 90 -2.64 -5.77 -11.87
C LEU A 90 -1.22 -6.06 -11.34
N LEU A 91 -1.06 -7.11 -10.53
CA LEU A 91 0.27 -7.57 -10.12
C LEU A 91 1.09 -7.98 -11.34
N GLN A 92 0.52 -8.73 -12.29
CA GLN A 92 1.23 -9.11 -13.52
C GLN A 92 1.66 -7.90 -14.37
N ILE A 93 0.83 -6.86 -14.45
CA ILE A 93 1.16 -5.60 -15.15
C ILE A 93 2.32 -4.87 -14.44
N LEU A 94 2.26 -4.76 -13.11
CA LEU A 94 3.29 -4.09 -12.31
C LEU A 94 4.62 -4.88 -12.26
N PHE A 95 4.54 -6.22 -12.28
CA PHE A 95 5.67 -7.13 -12.16
C PHE A 95 6.08 -7.79 -13.49
N CYS A 96 5.59 -7.32 -14.65
CA CYS A 96 5.95 -7.91 -15.95
C CYS A 96 7.48 -8.02 -16.06
N ASN A 97 7.96 -9.25 -16.12
CA ASN A 97 9.40 -9.56 -16.10
C ASN A 97 10.04 -9.41 -17.49
N CYS A 98 9.48 -8.50 -18.26
CA CYS A 98 9.63 -8.41 -19.69
C CYS A 98 10.99 -7.74 -19.97
N LYS A 99 11.98 -8.56 -20.35
CA LYS A 99 13.39 -8.16 -20.57
C LYS A 99 13.57 -7.30 -21.82
N LYS A 100 12.63 -7.42 -22.77
CA LYS A 100 12.42 -6.52 -23.89
C LYS A 100 10.98 -6.03 -23.75
N GLY A 101 10.74 -4.74 -24.00
CA GLY A 101 9.44 -4.10 -23.79
C GLY A 101 8.27 -4.97 -24.24
N CYS A 102 7.23 -5.03 -23.42
CA CYS A 102 6.07 -5.89 -23.65
C CYS A 102 5.35 -5.41 -24.92
N LEU A 103 5.61 -6.08 -26.04
CA LEU A 103 4.85 -5.87 -27.26
C LEU A 103 3.72 -6.90 -27.30
N GLY A 104 2.59 -6.48 -26.71
CA GLY A 104 1.25 -6.99 -27.00
C GLY A 104 0.86 -8.27 -26.26
N TRP A 105 -0.36 -8.26 -25.69
CA TRP A 105 -1.50 -8.75 -26.45
C TRP A 105 -2.68 -7.76 -26.34
N SER A 106 -3.28 -7.51 -27.50
CA SER A 106 -4.47 -6.70 -27.82
C SER A 106 -4.51 -5.23 -27.39
N LYS A 107 -4.32 -4.37 -28.41
CA LYS A 107 -4.86 -3.02 -28.64
C LYS A 107 -5.82 -2.49 -27.57
N GLU A 108 -5.29 -1.68 -26.65
CA GLU A 108 -5.68 -0.30 -26.35
C GLU A 108 -5.03 0.13 -25.03
N ILE A 109 -3.97 0.94 -25.17
CA ILE A 109 -3.46 1.92 -24.20
C ILE A 109 -3.19 1.40 -22.77
N VAL A 110 -2.10 0.64 -22.59
CA VAL A 110 -1.30 0.75 -21.35
C VAL A 110 0.17 0.74 -21.72
N SER A 111 0.73 1.92 -21.97
CA SER A 111 2.18 2.09 -21.97
C SER A 111 2.71 1.77 -20.57
N CYS A 112 3.52 0.72 -20.42
CA CYS A 112 4.28 0.47 -19.20
C CYS A 112 5.23 1.65 -18.95
N SER A 113 4.77 2.64 -18.19
CA SER A 113 5.49 3.87 -17.88
C SER A 113 6.28 3.81 -16.57
N LEU A 114 6.47 2.61 -15.99
CA LEU A 114 7.26 2.47 -14.77
C LEU A 114 8.73 2.18 -15.10
N PRO A 115 9.67 3.09 -14.77
CA PRO A 115 11.08 2.87 -14.94
C PRO A 115 11.52 1.60 -14.20
N THR A 116 12.37 0.80 -14.84
CA THR A 116 13.02 -0.42 -14.33
C THR A 116 13.66 -0.26 -12.93
N VAL A 117 13.91 0.98 -12.50
CA VAL A 117 14.49 1.34 -11.20
C VAL A 117 13.56 1.07 -10.02
N GLN A 118 12.24 1.24 -10.15
CA GLN A 118 11.31 1.00 -9.02
C GLN A 118 11.18 -0.49 -8.70
N ARG A 119 11.37 -1.38 -9.67
CA ARG A 119 11.12 -2.82 -9.56
C ARG A 119 11.92 -3.50 -8.45
N LYS A 120 13.18 -3.09 -8.21
CA LYS A 120 14.04 -3.70 -7.18
C LYS A 120 13.67 -3.32 -5.75
N GLU A 121 13.12 -2.12 -5.55
CA GLU A 121 12.71 -1.63 -4.23
C GLU A 121 11.42 -2.34 -3.76
N TRP A 122 10.47 -2.59 -4.68
CA TRP A 122 9.21 -3.29 -4.39
C TRP A 122 9.42 -4.75 -3.92
N PHE A 123 10.36 -5.49 -4.52
CA PHE A 123 10.66 -6.86 -4.12
C PHE A 123 11.26 -6.95 -2.70
N ARG A 124 11.97 -5.92 -2.24
CA ARG A 124 12.50 -5.89 -0.85
C ARG A 124 11.44 -5.57 0.19
N LEU A 125 10.45 -4.75 -0.15
CA LEU A 125 9.42 -4.30 0.80
C LEU A 125 8.26 -5.30 0.96
N LEU A 126 8.09 -6.26 0.05
CA LEU A 126 7.06 -7.31 0.13
C LEU A 126 7.56 -8.60 0.82
N LEU A 127 8.85 -8.72 1.11
CA LEU A 127 9.48 -9.90 1.73
C LEU A 127 10.05 -9.62 3.14
N LYS A 128 9.62 -8.52 3.77
CA LYS A 128 9.86 -8.23 5.19
C LYS A 128 8.55 -8.02 5.91
#